data_AF-A0A9Q9VNK6-F1
#
_entry.id   AF-A0A9Q9VNK6-F1
#
_cell.length_a   1.000
_cell.length_b   1.000
_cell.length_c   1.000
_cell.angle_alpha   90.00
_cell.angle_beta   90.00
_cell.angle_gamma   90.00
#
_symmetry.space_group_name_H-M   'P 1'
#
loop_
_entity.id
_entity.type
_entity.pdbx_description
1 polymer ?
#
loop_
_entity_poly.entity_id
_entity_poly.type
_entity_poly.pdbx_seq_one_letter_code
_entity_poly.pdbx_strand_id
1 'polypeptide(L)'
;MLQKNRQDRIMWYFNENRIAYITGEQTKICTDPECPETFRGRLKLDTQTVSLTITNINTTDSGGYHLQINSRNLEKTFNVTVHDAPAAGRDEMKSVQEGESVTLDPGSDFVFSYFSRNMCCCSYSAPGCSCWCDLLS
;
A
#
# COMPACT_ATOMS: atom_id res chain seq x y z
N MET A 1 -3.70 -1.39 17.46
CA MET A 1 -4.48 -0.65 16.45
C MET A 1 -4.53 0.82 16.85
N LEU A 2 -4.15 1.73 15.95
CA LEU A 2 -4.14 3.18 16.23
C LEU A 2 -5.54 3.75 15.96
N GLN A 3 -6.11 4.49 16.91
CA GLN A 3 -7.43 5.12 16.77
C GLN A 3 -7.31 6.65 16.73
N LYS A 4 -8.07 7.27 15.83
CA LYS A 4 -8.16 8.73 15.70
C LYS A 4 -8.82 9.37 16.93
N ASN A 5 -8.25 10.49 17.37
CA ASN A 5 -8.83 11.44 18.32
C ASN A 5 -9.21 12.75 17.59
N ARG A 6 -10.15 13.52 18.15
CA ARG A 6 -10.65 14.80 17.59
C ARG A 6 -9.59 15.88 17.46
N GLN A 7 -8.58 15.85 18.33
CA GLN A 7 -7.45 16.78 18.27
C GLN A 7 -6.38 16.34 17.27
N ASP A 8 -6.53 15.15 16.67
CA ASP A 8 -5.50 14.64 15.78
C ASP A 8 -5.43 15.40 14.47
N ARG A 9 -4.19 15.69 14.10
CA ARG A 9 -3.81 16.25 12.81
C ARG A 9 -2.94 15.21 12.14
N ILE A 10 -3.56 14.46 11.24
CA ILE A 10 -2.98 13.31 10.56
C ILE A 10 -2.71 13.71 9.13
N MET A 11 -1.51 13.44 8.64
CA MET A 11 -1.12 13.72 7.27
C MET A 11 -0.41 12.51 6.68
N TRP A 12 -0.80 12.16 5.46
CA TRP A 12 -0.18 11.13 4.65
C TRP A 12 0.57 11.79 3.49
N TYR A 13 1.81 11.36 3.31
CA TYR A 13 2.69 11.79 2.24
C TYR A 13 3.15 10.59 1.43
N PHE A 14 3.32 10.81 0.13
CA PHE A 14 4.08 9.94 -0.75
C PHE A 14 5.33 10.70 -1.18
N ASN A 15 6.50 10.21 -0.78
CA ASN A 15 7.73 10.98 -0.79
C ASN A 15 7.50 12.34 -0.08
N GLU A 16 7.66 13.46 -0.77
CA GLU A 16 7.46 14.81 -0.22
C GLU A 16 6.05 15.39 -0.49
N ASN A 17 5.21 14.67 -1.25
CA ASN A 17 3.90 15.17 -1.68
C ASN A 17 2.80 14.71 -0.72
N ARG A 18 2.01 15.65 -0.18
CA ARG A 18 0.86 15.31 0.68
C ARG A 18 -0.26 14.71 -0.16
N ILE A 19 -0.62 13.46 0.13
CA ILE A 19 -1.63 12.70 -0.62
C ILE A 19 -2.95 12.52 0.12
N ALA A 20 -2.98 12.69 1.45
CA ALA A 20 -4.23 12.76 2.21
C ALA A 20 -4.00 13.42 3.58
N TYR A 21 -5.07 13.91 4.21
CA TYR A 21 -5.01 14.37 5.60
C TYR A 21 -6.37 14.27 6.31
N ILE A 22 -6.30 14.25 7.64
CA ILE A 22 -7.43 14.35 8.56
C ILE A 22 -7.11 15.43 9.59
N THR A 23 -7.97 16.43 9.71
CA THR A 23 -7.85 17.51 10.70
C THR A 23 -9.20 17.76 11.36
N GLY A 24 -9.32 17.43 12.65
CA GLY A 24 -10.61 17.48 13.32
C GLY A 24 -11.61 16.56 12.65
N GLU A 25 -12.75 17.09 12.19
CA GLU A 25 -13.77 16.32 11.44
C GLU A 25 -13.54 16.31 9.93
N GLN A 26 -12.62 17.13 9.43
CA GLN A 26 -12.36 17.22 7.99
C GLN A 26 -11.43 16.09 7.56
N THR A 27 -11.82 15.40 6.50
CA THR A 27 -11.00 14.40 5.81
C THR A 27 -10.89 14.81 4.36
N LYS A 28 -9.66 14.95 3.86
CA LYS A 28 -9.43 15.27 2.45
C LYS A 28 -8.40 14.30 1.89
N ILE A 29 -8.81 13.59 0.85
CA ILE A 29 -7.90 12.86 -0.03
C ILE A 29 -7.47 13.79 -1.15
N CYS A 30 -6.23 13.66 -1.60
CA CYS A 30 -5.72 14.49 -2.68
C CYS A 30 -6.52 14.18 -3.96
N THR A 31 -7.32 15.15 -4.38
CA THR A 31 -8.17 15.12 -5.59
C THR A 31 -7.98 16.35 -6.47
N ASP A 32 -7.15 17.29 -6.03
CA ASP A 32 -6.82 18.53 -6.72
C ASP A 32 -5.85 18.27 -7.89
N PRO A 33 -5.71 19.18 -8.87
CA PRO A 33 -4.78 19.03 -10.00
C PRO A 33 -3.30 18.93 -9.60
N GLU A 34 -2.96 19.44 -8.41
CA GLU A 34 -1.61 19.38 -7.82
C GLU A 34 -1.28 17.98 -7.26
N CYS A 35 -2.27 17.11 -7.15
CA CYS A 35 -2.05 15.74 -6.73
C CYS A 35 -1.32 14.98 -7.83
N PRO A 36 -0.38 14.09 -7.47
CA PRO A 36 0.25 13.22 -8.46
C PRO A 36 -0.85 12.47 -9.23
N GLU A 37 -0.88 12.61 -10.57
CA GLU A 37 -1.92 12.02 -11.42
C GLU A 37 -2.09 10.53 -11.15
N THR A 38 -0.98 9.88 -10.82
CA THR A 38 -0.87 8.51 -10.33
C THR A 38 -1.97 8.18 -9.32
N PHE A 39 -2.25 8.99 -8.30
CA PHE A 39 -3.16 8.61 -7.21
C PHE A 39 -4.62 9.01 -7.41
N ARG A 40 -4.95 9.67 -8.52
CA ARG A 40 -6.29 10.23 -8.74
C ARG A 40 -7.34 9.11 -8.79
N GLY A 41 -8.29 9.16 -7.85
CA GLY A 41 -9.37 8.17 -7.75
C GLY A 41 -8.95 6.79 -7.19
N ARG A 42 -7.68 6.61 -6.79
CA ARG A 42 -7.16 5.33 -6.28
C ARG A 42 -6.93 5.30 -4.77
N LEU A 43 -6.96 6.45 -4.10
CA LEU A 43 -6.76 6.55 -2.65
C LEU A 43 -8.08 6.45 -1.89
N LYS A 44 -8.06 5.67 -0.81
CA LYS A 44 -9.11 5.61 0.21
C LYS A 44 -8.47 5.76 1.59
N LEU A 45 -9.06 6.58 2.45
CA LEU A 45 -8.56 6.80 3.81
C LEU A 45 -9.62 6.37 4.82
N ASP A 46 -9.28 5.42 5.67
CA ASP A 46 -10.10 5.04 6.83
C ASP A 46 -9.78 5.97 8.00
N THR A 47 -10.77 6.78 8.38
CA THR A 47 -10.61 7.79 9.43
C THR A 47 -10.62 7.22 10.84
N GLN A 48 -11.12 5.99 11.03
CA GLN A 48 -11.17 5.35 12.34
C GLN A 48 -9.82 4.72 12.69
N THR A 49 -9.27 3.94 11.75
CA THR A 49 -7.99 3.22 11.93
C THR A 49 -6.79 4.04 11.47
N VAL A 50 -7.02 5.16 10.76
CA VAL A 50 -5.99 6.01 10.15
C VAL A 50 -5.27 5.31 8.99
N SER A 51 -5.82 4.19 8.49
CA SER A 51 -5.20 3.40 7.43
C SER A 51 -5.42 4.01 6.04
N LEU A 52 -4.36 4.04 5.23
CA LEU A 52 -4.43 4.49 3.84
C LEU A 52 -4.47 3.27 2.91
N THR A 53 -5.49 3.18 2.06
CA THR A 53 -5.62 2.16 1.04
C THR A 53 -5.36 2.75 -0.35
N ILE A 54 -4.50 2.09 -1.12
CA ILE A 54 -4.20 2.41 -2.52
C ILE A 54 -4.76 1.26 -3.36
N THR A 55 -5.71 1.54 -4.23
CA THR A 55 -6.31 0.53 -5.12
C THR A 55 -5.60 0.48 -6.46
N ASN A 56 -5.60 -0.69 -7.13
CA ASN A 56 -5.00 -0.86 -8.44
C ASN A 56 -3.53 -0.39 -8.45
N ILE A 57 -2.75 -0.94 -7.52
CA ILE A 57 -1.34 -0.56 -7.34
C ILE A 57 -0.49 -1.06 -8.52
N ASN A 58 0.51 -0.28 -8.92
CA ASN A 58 1.42 -0.52 -10.05
C ASN A 58 2.88 -0.21 -9.68
N THR A 59 3.85 -0.56 -10.51
CA THR A 59 5.29 -0.30 -10.33
C THR A 59 5.65 1.14 -10.04
N THR A 60 4.91 2.07 -10.63
CA THR A 60 5.03 3.50 -10.40
C THR A 60 4.65 3.95 -8.99
N ASP A 61 3.94 3.10 -8.22
CA ASP A 61 3.49 3.41 -6.86
C ASP A 61 4.50 2.96 -5.79
N SER A 62 5.62 2.35 -6.22
CA SER A 62 6.74 2.06 -5.32
C SER A 62 7.29 3.35 -4.71
N GLY A 63 7.57 3.33 -3.42
CA GLY A 63 8.17 4.47 -2.75
C GLY A 63 7.91 4.48 -1.24
N GLY A 64 8.37 5.58 -0.63
CA GLY A 64 8.16 5.86 0.78
C GLY A 64 6.82 6.54 1.01
N TYR A 65 6.02 5.95 1.90
CA TYR A 65 4.77 6.53 2.39
C TYR A 65 4.98 6.96 3.83
N HIS A 66 4.79 8.25 4.11
CA HIS A 66 5.03 8.81 5.43
C HIS A 66 3.71 9.23 6.07
N LEU A 67 3.45 8.72 7.26
CA LEU A 67 2.36 9.11 8.14
C LEU A 67 2.92 10.05 9.22
N GLN A 68 2.32 11.22 9.37
CA GLN A 68 2.60 12.15 10.45
C GLN A 68 1.33 12.41 11.26
N ILE A 69 1.44 12.32 12.59
CA ILE A 69 0.39 12.66 13.55
C ILE A 69 0.92 13.77 14.47
N ASN A 70 0.78 15.02 14.02
CA ASN A 70 1.41 16.18 14.67
C ASN A 70 0.92 16.40 16.11
N SER A 71 -0.35 16.08 16.39
CA SER A 71 -0.93 16.18 17.74
C SER A 71 -0.27 15.26 18.77
N ARG A 72 0.35 14.17 18.29
CA ARG A 72 0.97 13.12 19.12
C ARG A 72 2.48 13.05 18.97
N ASN A 73 3.08 13.91 18.13
CA ASN A 73 4.48 13.82 17.71
C ASN A 73 4.87 12.40 17.25
N LEU A 74 3.97 11.74 16.51
CA LEU A 74 4.18 10.38 16.02
C LEU A 74 4.35 10.40 14.51
N GLU A 75 5.40 9.75 14.03
CA GLU A 75 5.68 9.56 12.61
C GLU A 75 5.89 8.08 12.32
N LYS A 76 5.42 7.62 11.16
CA LYS A 76 5.63 6.24 10.69
C LYS A 76 5.89 6.25 9.19
N THR A 77 6.88 5.47 8.77
CA THR A 77 7.24 5.33 7.36
C THR A 77 6.97 3.91 6.91
N PHE A 78 6.32 3.77 5.77
CA PHE A 78 6.06 2.52 5.09
C PHE A 78 6.79 2.54 3.74
N ASN A 79 7.65 1.55 3.53
CA ASN A 79 8.26 1.34 2.23
C ASN A 79 7.41 0.33 1.46
N VAL A 80 6.86 0.76 0.34
CA VAL A 80 6.12 -0.10 -0.58
C VAL A 80 7.01 -0.35 -1.78
N THR A 81 7.30 -1.62 -2.05
CA THR A 81 8.07 -2.01 -3.22
C THR A 81 7.24 -2.91 -4.09
N VAL A 82 7.06 -2.49 -5.33
CA VAL A 82 6.40 -3.24 -6.37
C VAL A 82 7.47 -3.83 -7.31
N HIS A 83 7.41 -5.14 -7.56
CA HIS A 83 8.28 -5.84 -8.50
C HIS A 83 7.51 -6.41 -9.69
N ASP A 84 8.13 -6.50 -10.86
CA ASP A 84 7.59 -7.20 -12.04
C ASP A 84 7.85 -8.72 -12.04
N ALA A 85 8.50 -9.26 -11.00
CA ALA A 85 8.79 -10.69 -10.88
C ALA A 85 8.89 -11.12 -9.41
N PRO A 86 8.53 -12.38 -9.07
CA PRO A 86 8.72 -12.91 -7.73
C PRO A 86 10.20 -12.96 -7.36
N ALA A 87 10.60 -12.17 -6.35
CA ALA A 87 11.90 -12.31 -5.74
C ALA A 87 11.92 -13.63 -4.96
N ALA A 88 12.77 -14.57 -5.38
CA ALA A 88 13.04 -15.78 -4.61
C ALA A 88 13.59 -15.40 -3.22
N GLY A 89 12.83 -15.73 -2.17
CA GLY A 89 13.29 -15.74 -0.78
C GLY A 89 13.44 -14.39 -0.11
N ARG A 90 12.36 -13.87 0.51
CA ARG A 90 12.44 -12.95 1.67
C ARG A 90 11.27 -13.26 2.61
N ASP A 91 11.58 -13.72 3.83
CA ASP A 91 10.64 -14.34 4.78
C ASP A 91 9.77 -13.37 5.61
N GLU A 92 9.77 -12.06 5.37
CA GLU A 92 9.05 -11.09 6.23
C GLU A 92 8.21 -10.07 5.46
N MET A 93 7.70 -10.44 4.27
CA MET A 93 7.02 -9.48 3.40
C MET A 93 5.62 -9.96 3.03
N LYS A 94 4.62 -9.09 3.20
CA LYS A 94 3.25 -9.39 2.75
C LYS A 94 3.19 -9.18 1.24
N SER A 95 2.88 -10.24 0.50
CA SER A 95 2.73 -10.23 -0.96
C SER A 95 1.33 -9.83 -1.41
N VAL A 96 1.24 -8.97 -2.42
CA VAL A 96 0.00 -8.49 -3.06
C VAL A 96 0.19 -8.44 -4.60
N GLN A 97 -0.84 -8.70 -5.41
CA GLN A 97 -0.74 -8.74 -6.88
C GLN A 97 -1.12 -7.42 -7.58
N GLU A 98 -0.71 -7.23 -8.84
CA GLU A 98 -1.19 -6.17 -9.73
C GLU A 98 -2.70 -6.08 -9.82
N GLY A 99 -3.20 -4.85 -9.77
CA GLY A 99 -4.64 -4.60 -9.76
C GLY A 99 -5.30 -4.73 -8.40
N GLU A 100 -4.61 -5.29 -7.39
CA GLU A 100 -5.14 -5.38 -6.03
C GLU A 100 -4.93 -4.08 -5.24
N SER A 101 -5.49 -4.05 -4.03
CA SER A 101 -5.38 -2.92 -3.12
C SER A 101 -4.40 -3.20 -1.98
N VAL A 102 -3.53 -2.24 -1.69
CA VAL A 102 -2.64 -2.27 -0.52
C VAL A 102 -3.20 -1.34 0.55
N THR A 103 -3.20 -1.79 1.81
CA THR A 103 -3.60 -0.99 2.97
C THR A 103 -2.41 -0.81 3.90
N LEU A 104 -2.05 0.45 4.13
CA LEU A 104 -1.01 0.87 5.07
C LEU A 104 -1.68 1.16 6.42
N ASP A 105 -1.60 0.19 7.33
CA ASP A 105 -2.17 0.30 8.68
C ASP A 105 -1.08 0.70 9.70
N PRO A 106 -1.20 1.87 10.35
CA PRO A 106 -0.26 2.26 11.42
C PRO A 106 -0.23 1.33 12.62
N GLY A 107 -1.26 0.52 12.85
CA GLY A 107 -1.29 -0.55 13.83
C GLY A 107 -0.52 -1.81 13.43
N SER A 108 0.02 -1.88 12.20
CA SER A 108 0.78 -3.01 11.67
C SER A 108 2.23 -2.63 11.36
N ASP A 109 3.19 -3.51 11.63
CA ASP A 109 4.63 -3.25 11.44
C ASP A 109 5.21 -3.95 10.19
N PHE A 110 4.35 -4.38 9.27
CA PHE A 110 4.77 -5.13 8.09
C PHE A 110 5.33 -4.24 6.97
N VAL A 111 6.32 -4.77 6.27
CA VAL A 111 6.80 -4.25 4.98
C VAL A 111 6.01 -4.97 3.87
N PHE A 112 5.49 -4.21 2.89
CA PHE A 112 4.64 -4.75 1.81
C PHE A 112 5.42 -4.92 0.50
N SER A 113 5.46 -6.14 -0.04
CA SER A 113 5.93 -6.42 -1.40
C SER A 113 4.75 -6.65 -2.30
N TYR A 114 4.93 -6.25 -3.54
CA TYR A 114 3.96 -6.53 -4.57
C TYR A 114 4.61 -7.22 -5.77
N PHE A 115 3.78 -7.96 -6.53
CA PHE A 115 4.16 -8.60 -7.79
C PHE A 115 3.24 -8.20 -8.95
N SER A 116 3.84 -7.77 -10.06
CA SER A 116 3.21 -7.40 -11.33
C SER A 116 3.15 -8.56 -12.32
N ARG A 117 2.01 -8.66 -13.04
CA ARG A 117 1.54 -9.64 -14.05
C ARG A 117 1.91 -11.14 -13.97
N ASN A 118 0.90 -11.96 -14.30
CA ASN A 118 0.92 -13.38 -14.67
C ASN A 118 2.31 -14.02 -14.87
N MET A 119 2.74 -14.82 -13.90
CA MET A 119 3.53 -16.01 -14.20
C MET A 119 3.38 -17.03 -13.06
N CYS A 120 3.00 -18.25 -13.45
CA CYS A 120 2.77 -19.38 -12.55
C CYS A 120 3.90 -19.50 -11.51
N CYS A 121 3.52 -19.52 -10.23
CA CYS A 121 4.43 -19.88 -9.16
C CYS A 121 4.77 -21.38 -9.29
N CYS A 122 5.96 -21.70 -9.76
CA CYS A 122 6.57 -23.01 -9.51
C CYS A 122 7.49 -22.87 -8.29
N SER A 123 7.03 -23.29 -7.11
CA SER A 123 7.94 -23.68 -6.02
C SER A 123 8.33 -25.15 -6.24
N TYR A 124 9.62 -25.45 -6.11
CA TYR A 124 10.20 -26.75 -6.47
C TYR A 124 9.74 -27.89 -5.53
N SER A 125 9.44 -29.04 -6.16
CA SER A 125 9.46 -30.42 -5.64
C SER A 125 8.64 -30.75 -4.38
N ALA A 126 7.32 -30.89 -4.55
CA ALA A 126 6.59 -31.98 -3.87
C ALA A 126 6.41 -33.11 -4.90
N PRO A 127 6.74 -34.38 -4.59
CA PRO A 127 6.37 -35.49 -5.46
C PRO A 127 4.84 -35.58 -5.50
N GLY A 128 4.23 -35.26 -6.63
CA GLY A 128 2.78 -35.38 -6.84
C GLY A 128 2.02 -34.11 -7.26
N CYS A 129 2.67 -32.95 -7.36
CA CYS A 129 2.00 -31.74 -7.86
C CYS A 129 2.20 -31.57 -9.37
N SER A 130 1.21 -31.96 -10.17
CA SER A 130 1.13 -31.61 -11.60
C SER A 130 0.49 -30.22 -11.75
N CYS A 131 1.23 -29.28 -12.36
CA CYS A 131 0.65 -28.04 -12.87
C CYS A 131 -0.10 -28.36 -14.17
N TRP A 132 -1.42 -28.18 -14.21
CA TRP A 132 -2.17 -28.14 -15.46
C TRP A 132 -2.14 -26.71 -15.99
N CYS A 133 -1.21 -26.44 -16.89
CA CYS A 133 -1.29 -25.29 -17.79
C CYS A 133 -1.97 -25.75 -19.07
N ASP A 134 -3.30 -25.79 -19.12
CA ASP A 134 -4.01 -25.94 -20.39
C ASP A 134 -4.31 -24.55 -20.98
N LEU A 135 -3.46 -24.19 -21.94
CA LEU A 135 -3.78 -23.63 -23.26
C LEU A 135 -4.81 -22.49 -23.32
N LEU A 136 -4.30 -21.26 -23.48
CA LEU A 136 -4.95 -20.31 -24.37
C LEU A 136 -4.79 -20.83 -25.81
N SER A 137 -5.92 -21.17 -26.47
CA SER A 137 -5.98 -21.40 -27.92
C SER A 137 -5.84 -20.10 -28.70
#